data_AF-A0A6H9HW57-F1
#
_entry.id   AF-A0A6H9HW57-F1
#
_cell.length_a   1.000
_cell.length_b   1.000
_cell.length_c   1.000
_cell.angle_alpha   90.00
_cell.angle_beta   90.00
_cell.angle_gamma   90.00
#
_symmetry.space_group_name_H-M   'P 1'
#
loop_
_entity.id
_entity.type
_entity.pdbx_description
1 polymer ?
#
loop_
_entity_poly.entity_id
_entity_poly.type
_entity_poly.pdbx_seq_one_letter_code
_entity_poly.pdbx_strand_id
1 'polypeptide(L)'
;MGVYYVLSVYLHIVLAAFWIGGMLFLPLVLLPSIKNNPTRVELLYKTGLTFRFFGWMSLGGLLVTGLLNMYAKGIPFSLEFLAGNSFGRVLGIKIVLFVVMLLIAGIHDFYVGERAIMQMKESEKKRLKQFAKWSGRINLLLALAIAFLGVAFSRGLRVF
;
A
#
# COMPACT_ATOMS: atom_id res chain seq x y z
N MET A 1 7.17 -24.47 -13.99
CA MET A 1 6.40 -23.62 -13.05
C MET A 1 4.96 -24.13 -12.99
N GLY A 2 4.45 -24.41 -11.79
CA GLY A 2 3.10 -24.97 -11.62
C GLY A 2 1.98 -23.92 -11.64
N VAL A 3 0.74 -24.35 -11.85
CA VAL A 3 -0.46 -23.50 -11.86
C VAL A 3 -0.59 -22.63 -10.60
N TYR A 4 -0.16 -23.15 -9.44
CA TYR A 4 -0.18 -22.44 -8.15
C TYR A 4 0.69 -21.18 -8.14
N TYR A 5 1.85 -21.21 -8.81
CA TYR A 5 2.72 -20.03 -8.90
C TYR A 5 2.04 -18.94 -9.73
N VAL A 6 1.46 -19.31 -10.88
CA VAL A 6 0.76 -18.37 -11.75
C VAL A 6 -0.42 -17.73 -11.01
N LEU A 7 -1.20 -18.54 -10.27
CA LEU A 7 -2.31 -18.05 -9.47
C LEU A 7 -1.84 -17.09 -8.36
N SER A 8 -0.75 -17.41 -7.66
CA SER A 8 -0.18 -16.55 -6.62
C SER A 8 0.28 -15.20 -7.19
N VAL A 9 0.95 -15.21 -8.35
CA VAL A 9 1.36 -13.97 -9.04
C VAL A 9 0.14 -13.17 -9.51
N TYR A 10 -0.86 -13.82 -10.09
CA TYR A 10 -2.10 -13.18 -10.52
C TYR A 10 -2.80 -12.49 -9.34
N LEU A 11 -3.00 -13.21 -8.23
CA LEU A 11 -3.60 -12.65 -7.02
C LEU A 11 -2.76 -11.49 -6.46
N HIS A 12 -1.43 -11.62 -6.43
CA HIS A 12 -0.55 -10.53 -6.01
C HIS A 12 -0.78 -9.25 -6.83
N ILE A 13 -0.91 -9.38 -8.15
CA ILE A 13 -1.16 -8.23 -9.05
C ILE A 13 -2.55 -7.63 -8.80
N VAL A 14 -3.58 -8.47 -8.66
CA VAL A 14 -4.96 -8.01 -8.39
C VAL A 14 -5.03 -7.24 -7.08
N LEU A 15 -4.40 -7.75 -6.01
CA LEU A 15 -4.37 -7.09 -4.71
C LEU A 15 -3.58 -5.78 -4.74
N ALA A 16 -2.46 -5.74 -5.48
CA ALA A 16 -1.68 -4.52 -5.68
C ALA A 16 -2.50 -3.47 -6.45
N ALA A 17 -3.21 -3.89 -7.51
CA ALA A 17 -4.08 -3.02 -8.30
C ALA A 17 -5.23 -2.47 -7.46
N PHE A 18 -5.85 -3.29 -6.61
CA PHE A 18 -6.88 -2.83 -5.68
C PHE A 18 -6.34 -1.78 -4.71
N TRP A 19 -5.20 -2.04 -4.08
CA TRP A 19 -4.59 -1.12 -3.11
C TRP A 19 -4.20 0.23 -3.73
N ILE A 20 -3.44 0.20 -4.83
CA ILE A 20 -3.01 1.40 -5.55
C ILE A 20 -4.22 2.13 -6.15
N GLY A 21 -5.14 1.39 -6.76
CA GLY A 21 -6.36 1.92 -7.33
C GLY A 21 -7.23 2.64 -6.30
N GLY A 22 -7.38 2.08 -5.10
CA GLY A 22 -8.11 2.73 -4.01
C GLY A 22 -7.47 4.04 -3.53
N MET A 23 -6.14 4.08 -3.40
CA MET A 23 -5.40 5.31 -3.06
C MET A 23 -5.55 6.40 -4.11
N LEU A 24 -5.73 6.04 -5.38
CA LEU A 24 -5.99 6.99 -6.47
C LEU A 24 -7.47 7.39 -6.56
N PHE A 25 -8.37 6.43 -6.41
CA PHE A 25 -9.82 6.63 -6.53
C PHE A 25 -10.36 7.65 -5.53
N LEU A 26 -9.95 7.55 -4.25
CA LEU A 26 -10.43 8.46 -3.21
C LEU A 26 -10.18 9.94 -3.55
N PRO A 27 -8.93 10.39 -3.81
CA PRO A 27 -8.66 11.78 -4.11
C PRO A 27 -9.03 12.22 -5.54
N LEU A 28 -8.96 11.34 -6.53
CA LEU A 28 -9.17 11.72 -7.94
C LEU A 28 -10.63 11.63 -8.37
N VAL A 29 -11.40 10.71 -7.79
CA VAL A 29 -12.77 10.42 -8.22
C VAL A 29 -13.76 10.76 -7.12
N LEU A 30 -13.62 10.18 -5.93
CA LEU A 30 -14.62 10.34 -4.87
C LEU A 30 -14.66 11.78 -4.34
N LEU A 31 -13.51 12.32 -3.91
CA LEU A 31 -13.42 13.66 -3.29
C LEU A 31 -14.02 14.78 -4.17
N PRO A 32 -13.72 14.84 -5.49
CA PRO A 32 -14.36 15.81 -6.39
C PRO A 32 -15.86 15.59 -6.52
N SER A 33 -16.30 14.33 -6.64
CA SER A 33 -17.71 13.98 -6.89
C SER A 33 -18.65 14.36 -5.76
N ILE A 34 -18.15 14.39 -4.52
CA ILE A 34 -18.95 14.73 -3.33
C ILE A 34 -18.65 16.13 -2.77
N LYS A 35 -17.92 16.98 -3.51
CA LYS A 35 -17.42 18.28 -3.00
C LYS A 35 -18.54 19.16 -2.43
N ASN A 36 -19.69 19.20 -3.11
CA ASN A 36 -20.85 20.03 -2.73
C ASN A 36 -21.95 19.23 -2.01
N ASN A 37 -21.70 17.97 -1.66
CA ASN A 37 -22.69 17.13 -1.02
C ASN A 37 -22.79 17.48 0.50
N PRO A 38 -24.00 17.73 1.04
CA PRO A 38 -24.20 18.02 2.47
C PRO A 38 -23.66 16.93 3.41
N THR A 39 -23.69 15.65 2.99
CA THR A 39 -23.24 14.50 3.78
C THR A 39 -21.80 14.07 3.44
N ARG A 40 -21.02 14.94 2.78
CA ARG A 40 -19.62 14.66 2.37
C ARG A 40 -18.77 14.03 3.46
N VAL A 41 -18.83 14.55 4.69
CA VAL A 41 -18.01 14.05 5.80
C VAL A 41 -18.40 12.62 6.17
N GLU A 42 -19.70 12.33 6.23
CA GLU A 42 -20.23 11.01 6.54
C GLU A 42 -19.90 10.01 5.43
N LEU A 43 -20.07 10.41 4.16
CA LEU A 43 -19.72 9.59 3.00
C LEU A 43 -18.23 9.23 2.99
N LEU A 44 -17.35 10.20 3.27
CA LEU A 44 -15.90 9.96 3.37
C LEU A 44 -15.57 9.04 4.54
N TYR A 45 -16.23 9.22 5.68
CA TYR A 45 -16.00 8.39 6.85
C TYR A 45 -16.41 6.93 6.60
N LYS A 46 -17.65 6.70 6.14
CA LYS A 46 -18.16 5.35 5.81
C LYS A 46 -17.31 4.69 4.72
N THR A 47 -17.02 5.41 3.65
CA THR A 47 -16.17 4.89 2.56
C THR A 47 -14.76 4.57 3.05
N GLY A 48 -14.19 5.43 3.90
CA GLY A 48 -12.87 5.21 4.50
C GLY A 48 -12.83 3.98 5.40
N LEU A 49 -13.86 3.73 6.21
CA LEU A 49 -13.96 2.52 7.04
C LEU A 49 -14.05 1.25 6.19
N THR A 50 -14.90 1.25 5.16
CA THR A 50 -15.03 0.11 4.25
C THR A 50 -13.72 -0.12 3.48
N PHE A 51 -13.11 0.94 2.97
CA PHE A 51 -11.83 0.85 2.28
C PHE A 51 -10.72 0.34 3.19
N ARG A 52 -10.67 0.78 4.45
CA ARG A 52 -9.71 0.30 5.45
C ARG A 52 -9.81 -1.22 5.58
N PHE A 53 -11.00 -1.78 5.77
CA PHE A 53 -11.17 -3.23 5.91
C PHE A 53 -10.60 -4.01 4.70
N PHE A 54 -11.06 -3.69 3.49
CA PHE A 54 -10.58 -4.37 2.27
C PHE A 54 -9.13 -4.03 1.93
N GLY A 55 -8.66 -2.85 2.32
CA GLY A 55 -7.29 -2.40 2.19
C GLY A 55 -6.33 -3.25 3.01
N TRP A 56 -6.64 -3.47 4.29
CA TRP A 56 -5.86 -4.36 5.16
C TRP A 56 -5.90 -5.82 4.71
N MET A 57 -7.06 -6.31 4.22
CA MET A 57 -7.13 -7.62 3.58
C MET A 57 -6.20 -7.70 2.36
N SER A 58 -6.16 -6.65 1.54
CA SER A 58 -5.29 -6.60 0.35
C SER A 58 -3.81 -6.58 0.72
N LEU A 59 -3.43 -5.78 1.72
CA LEU A 59 -2.08 -5.73 2.25
C LEU A 59 -1.63 -7.08 2.85
N GLY A 60 -2.50 -7.75 3.61
CA GLY A 60 -2.24 -9.09 4.14
C GLY A 60 -2.07 -10.11 3.00
N GLY A 61 -2.94 -10.07 1.99
CA GLY A 61 -2.82 -10.92 0.82
C GLY A 61 -1.56 -10.64 0.00
N LEU A 62 -1.12 -9.39 -0.13
CA LEU A 62 0.15 -9.02 -0.79
C LEU A 62 1.36 -9.61 -0.08
N LEU A 63 1.37 -9.59 1.25
CA LEU A 63 2.42 -10.22 2.06
C LEU A 63 2.45 -11.73 1.81
N VAL A 64 1.31 -12.41 1.93
CA VAL A 64 1.20 -13.87 1.75
C VAL A 64 1.60 -14.27 0.33
N THR A 65 1.00 -13.67 -0.69
CA THR A 65 1.31 -13.97 -2.09
C THR A 65 2.75 -13.62 -2.45
N GLY A 66 3.31 -12.56 -1.88
CA GLY A 66 4.72 -12.19 -2.04
C GLY A 66 5.67 -13.28 -1.53
N LEU A 67 5.42 -13.78 -0.32
CA LEU A 67 6.19 -14.89 0.27
C LEU A 67 6.05 -16.18 -0.52
N LEU A 68 4.83 -16.53 -0.95
CA LEU A 68 4.58 -17.69 -1.81
C LEU A 68 5.32 -17.58 -3.16
N ASN A 69 5.37 -16.39 -3.75
CA ASN A 69 6.08 -16.16 -5.00
C ASN A 69 7.60 -16.31 -4.83
N MET A 70 8.15 -15.90 -3.69
CA MET A 70 9.56 -16.12 -3.36
C MET A 70 9.86 -17.61 -3.16
N TYR A 71 9.04 -18.29 -2.36
CA TYR A 71 9.17 -19.71 -2.08
C TYR A 71 9.10 -20.56 -3.37
N ALA A 72 8.10 -20.31 -4.22
CA ALA A 72 7.92 -21.02 -5.48
C ALA A 72 9.08 -20.81 -6.48
N LYS A 73 9.81 -19.69 -6.38
CA LYS A 73 11.02 -19.42 -7.17
C LYS A 73 12.31 -19.97 -6.55
N GLY A 74 12.23 -20.63 -5.38
CA GLY A 74 13.40 -21.11 -4.65
C GLY A 74 14.30 -19.98 -4.14
N ILE A 75 13.75 -18.78 -3.95
CA ILE A 75 14.52 -17.63 -3.47
C ILE A 75 14.65 -17.75 -1.94
N PRO A 76 15.87 -17.82 -1.38
CA PRO A 76 16.05 -17.93 0.05
C PRO A 76 15.67 -16.63 0.77
N PHE A 77 14.96 -16.75 1.89
CA PHE A 77 14.65 -15.64 2.78
C PHE A 77 15.72 -15.52 3.86
N SER A 78 16.94 -15.13 3.47
CA SER A 78 18.05 -14.89 4.39
C SER A 78 18.59 -13.47 4.26
N LEU A 79 19.07 -12.91 5.36
CA LEU A 79 19.71 -11.58 5.37
C LEU A 79 20.94 -11.55 4.47
N GLU A 80 21.71 -12.64 4.44
CA GLU A 80 22.87 -12.79 3.56
C GLU A 80 22.49 -12.70 2.08
N PHE A 81 21.39 -13.35 1.67
CA PHE A 81 20.91 -13.25 0.30
C PHE A 81 20.40 -11.85 -0.01
N LEU A 82 19.57 -11.29 0.87
CA LEU A 82 18.94 -9.98 0.68
C LEU A 82 19.95 -8.81 0.71
N ALA A 83 21.10 -8.96 1.36
CA ALA A 83 22.14 -7.94 1.42
C ALA A 83 23.31 -8.19 0.42
N GLY A 84 23.59 -9.45 0.09
CA GLY A 84 24.77 -9.85 -0.67
C GLY A 84 24.67 -9.56 -2.17
N ASN A 85 23.82 -10.29 -2.89
CA ASN A 85 23.74 -10.21 -4.35
C ASN A 85 22.93 -8.99 -4.83
N SER A 86 23.26 -8.43 -6.00
CA SER A 86 22.50 -7.37 -6.67
C SER A 86 21.00 -7.69 -6.75
N PHE A 87 20.68 -8.93 -7.12
CA PHE A 87 19.32 -9.46 -7.16
C PHE A 87 18.63 -9.45 -5.80
N GLY A 88 19.32 -9.94 -4.77
CA GLY A 88 18.80 -9.99 -3.41
C GLY A 88 18.61 -8.59 -2.82
N ARG A 89 19.50 -7.64 -3.15
CA ARG A 89 19.44 -6.25 -2.71
C ARG A 89 18.20 -5.53 -3.20
N VAL A 90 17.83 -5.70 -4.47
CA VAL A 90 16.58 -5.14 -5.02
C VAL A 90 15.35 -5.71 -4.29
N LEU A 91 15.35 -7.02 -4.03
CA LEU A 91 14.28 -7.67 -3.28
C LEU A 91 14.22 -7.19 -1.81
N GLY A 92 15.38 -7.03 -1.17
CA GLY A 92 15.50 -6.48 0.18
C GLY A 92 14.96 -5.07 0.26
N ILE A 93 15.35 -4.19 -0.66
CA ILE A 93 14.79 -2.83 -0.78
C ILE A 93 13.27 -2.88 -0.93
N LYS A 94 12.75 -3.76 -1.79
CA LYS A 94 11.29 -3.91 -1.97
C LYS A 94 10.59 -4.31 -0.67
N ILE A 95 11.16 -5.23 0.11
CA ILE A 95 10.61 -5.65 1.41
C ILE A 95 10.66 -4.50 2.42
N VAL A 96 11.79 -3.79 2.53
CA VAL A 96 11.92 -2.63 3.42
C VAL A 96 10.90 -1.56 3.08
N LEU A 97 10.76 -1.21 1.79
CA LEU A 97 9.76 -0.25 1.33
C LEU A 97 8.34 -0.72 1.65
N PHE A 98 8.04 -2.00 1.49
CA PHE A 98 6.73 -2.56 1.83
C PHE A 98 6.44 -2.46 3.33
N VAL A 99 7.42 -2.76 4.20
CA VAL A 99 7.28 -2.61 5.66
C VAL A 99 7.07 -1.14 6.04
N VAL A 100 7.86 -0.22 5.49
CA VAL A 100 7.70 1.22 5.73
C VAL A 100 6.32 1.70 5.28
N MET A 101 5.86 1.26 4.12
CA MET A 101 4.51 1.54 3.61
C MET A 101 3.43 1.00 4.57
N LEU A 102 3.56 -0.23 5.08
CA LEU A 102 2.61 -0.79 6.05
C LEU A 102 2.55 0.04 7.35
N LEU A 103 3.70 0.49 7.86
CA LEU A 103 3.75 1.31 9.07
C LEU A 103 3.08 2.67 8.84
N ILE A 104 3.34 3.31 7.70
CA ILE A 104 2.70 4.59 7.35
C ILE A 104 1.19 4.40 7.17
N ALA A 105 0.76 3.34 6.49
CA ALA A 105 -0.66 3.02 6.31
C ALA A 105 -1.36 2.76 7.65
N GLY A 106 -0.72 2.00 8.56
CA GLY A 106 -1.16 1.82 9.94
C GLY A 106 -1.33 3.16 10.66
N ILE A 107 -0.27 3.94 10.75
CA ILE A 107 -0.34 5.24 11.45
C ILE A 107 -1.41 6.12 10.82
N HIS A 108 -1.52 6.19 9.48
CA HIS A 108 -2.56 6.95 8.79
C HIS A 108 -3.96 6.49 9.20
N ASP A 109 -4.27 5.20 9.06
CA ASP A 109 -5.63 4.69 9.22
C ASP A 109 -6.12 4.71 10.67
N PHE A 110 -5.24 4.42 11.63
CA PHE A 110 -5.60 4.43 13.05
C PHE A 110 -5.58 5.86 13.61
N TYR A 111 -4.57 6.69 13.30
CA TYR A 111 -4.47 8.04 13.84
C TYR A 111 -5.48 9.02 13.21
N VAL A 112 -5.69 8.94 11.90
CA VAL A 112 -6.65 9.83 11.19
C VAL A 112 -8.08 9.33 11.39
N GLY A 113 -8.30 8.01 11.37
CA GLY A 113 -9.62 7.41 11.55
C GLY A 113 -10.25 7.65 12.92
N GLU A 114 -9.47 7.56 14.00
CA GLU A 114 -9.97 7.79 15.36
C GLU A 114 -10.17 9.28 15.69
N ARG A 115 -9.28 10.16 15.21
CA ARG A 115 -9.32 11.59 15.55
C ARG A 115 -10.29 12.42 14.72
N ALA A 116 -10.76 11.90 13.58
CA ALA A 116 -11.81 12.55 12.80
C ALA A 116 -13.15 12.67 13.56
N ILE A 117 -13.31 11.95 14.67
CA ILE A 117 -14.53 11.87 15.49
C ILE A 117 -14.50 12.89 16.67
N MET A 118 -13.34 13.50 16.98
CA MET A 118 -13.22 14.36 18.17
C MET A 118 -13.40 15.86 17.88
N GLN A 119 -13.94 16.59 18.86
CA GLN A 119 -14.03 18.07 18.90
C GLN A 119 -12.63 18.71 19.02
N MET A 120 -11.80 18.58 17.99
CA MET A 120 -10.44 19.13 17.97
C MET A 120 -10.45 20.65 17.80
N LYS A 121 -9.44 21.34 18.36
CA LYS A 121 -9.23 22.78 18.10
C LYS A 121 -8.95 23.01 16.61
N GLU A 122 -9.29 24.19 16.09
CA GLU A 122 -9.15 24.52 14.67
C GLU A 122 -7.69 24.36 14.15
N SER A 123 -6.71 24.64 15.01
CA SER A 123 -5.28 24.44 14.74
C SER A 123 -4.90 22.96 14.60
N GLU A 124 -5.48 22.09 15.42
CA GLU A 124 -5.25 20.64 15.39
C GLU A 124 -5.91 20.00 14.17
N LYS A 125 -7.13 20.44 13.80
CA LYS A 125 -7.80 20.03 12.56
C LYS A 125 -6.94 20.31 11.33
N LYS A 126 -6.29 21.49 11.26
CA LYS A 126 -5.42 21.86 10.14
C LYS A 126 -4.18 20.96 10.07
N ARG A 127 -3.55 20.67 11.22
CA ARG A 127 -2.39 19.75 11.29
C ARG A 127 -2.77 18.33 10.88
N LEU A 128 -3.90 17.81 11.38
CA LEU A 128 -4.40 16.47 11.04
C LEU A 128 -4.72 16.34 9.54
N LYS A 129 -5.39 17.34 8.95
CA LYS A 129 -5.65 17.38 7.50
C LYS A 129 -4.37 17.36 6.67
N GLN A 130 -3.37 18.14 7.08
CA GLN A 130 -2.09 18.17 6.39
C GLN A 130 -1.33 16.84 6.53
N PHE A 131 -1.34 16.25 7.72
CA PHE A 131 -0.77 14.93 7.98
C PHE A 131 -1.44 13.85 7.12
N ALA A 132 -2.77 13.78 7.11
CA ALA A 132 -3.53 12.82 6.30
C ALA A 132 -3.20 12.95 4.80
N LYS A 133 -3.12 14.19 4.29
CA LYS A 133 -2.78 14.45 2.89
C LYS A 133 -1.38 13.95 2.53
N TRP A 134 -0.37 14.23 3.37
CA TRP A 134 1.02 13.87 3.07
C TRP A 134 1.30 12.39 3.29
N SER A 135 0.81 11.80 4.37
CA SER A 135 0.95 10.36 4.62
C SER A 135 0.31 9.54 3.51
N GLY A 136 -0.89 9.89 3.03
CA GLY A 136 -1.51 9.23 1.87
C GLY A 136 -0.69 9.35 0.59
N ARG A 137 -0.11 10.52 0.30
CA ARG A 137 0.75 10.74 -0.88
C ARG A 137 2.07 9.96 -0.81
N ILE A 138 2.73 9.98 0.34
CA ILE A 138 3.97 9.23 0.55
C ILE A 138 3.68 7.74 0.41
N ASN A 139 2.57 7.25 0.97
CA ASN A 139 2.17 5.85 0.87
C ASN A 139 1.91 5.42 -0.58
N LEU A 140 1.24 6.27 -1.37
CA LEU A 140 1.05 6.04 -2.80
C LEU A 140 2.37 5.98 -3.57
N LEU A 141 3.29 6.92 -3.31
CA LEU A 141 4.61 6.93 -3.96
C LEU A 141 5.40 5.66 -3.63
N LEU A 142 5.38 5.21 -2.37
CA LEU A 142 5.99 3.95 -1.96
C LEU A 142 5.37 2.77 -2.69
N ALA A 143 4.04 2.70 -2.76
CA ALA A 143 3.35 1.61 -3.47
C ALA A 143 3.70 1.57 -4.96
N LEU A 144 3.78 2.72 -5.63
CA LEU A 144 4.21 2.83 -7.02
C LEU A 144 5.67 2.41 -7.20
N ALA A 145 6.57 2.82 -6.30
CA ALA A 145 7.96 2.40 -6.32
C ALA A 145 8.11 0.89 -6.13
N ILE A 146 7.39 0.30 -5.19
CA ILE A 146 7.35 -1.15 -4.95
C ILE A 146 6.83 -1.91 -6.19
N ALA A 147 5.78 -1.40 -6.83
CA ALA A 147 5.24 -1.96 -8.06
C ALA A 147 6.26 -1.89 -9.21
N PHE A 148 6.90 -0.73 -9.40
CA PHE A 148 7.96 -0.55 -10.38
C PHE A 148 9.13 -1.52 -10.16
N LEU A 149 9.63 -1.63 -8.93
CA LEU A 149 10.68 -2.60 -8.57
C LEU A 149 10.22 -4.04 -8.85
N GLY A 150 8.94 -4.36 -8.64
CA GLY A 150 8.36 -5.65 -8.99
C GLY A 150 8.40 -5.95 -10.50
N VAL A 151 8.13 -4.96 -11.34
CA VAL A 151 8.23 -5.08 -12.80
C VAL A 151 9.69 -5.17 -13.25
N ALA A 152 10.57 -4.34 -12.70
CA ALA A 152 12.00 -4.40 -13.00
C ALA A 152 12.56 -5.78 -12.66
N PHE A 153 12.17 -6.33 -11.51
CA PHE A 153 12.52 -7.68 -11.07
C PHE A 153 11.99 -8.78 -12.00
N SER A 154 10.75 -8.66 -12.51
CA SER A 154 10.18 -9.67 -13.42
C SER A 154 10.80 -9.66 -14.81
N ARG A 155 11.30 -8.49 -15.26
CA ARG A 155 11.93 -8.32 -16.57
C ARG A 155 13.46 -8.51 -16.57
N GLY A 156 14.05 -8.86 -15.43
CA GLY A 156 15.51 -9.05 -15.31
C GLY A 156 16.31 -7.76 -15.45
N LEU A 157 15.67 -6.60 -15.24
CA LEU A 157 16.38 -5.32 -15.25
C LEU A 157 17.35 -5.29 -14.07
N ARG A 158 18.65 -5.23 -14.37
CA ARG A 158 19.69 -4.93 -13.37
C ARG A 158 19.59 -3.44 -13.06
N VAL A 159 18.78 -3.08 -12.06
CA VAL A 159 18.61 -1.67 -11.68
C VAL A 159 19.83 -1.15 -10.90
N PHE A 160 20.74 -2.02 -10.48
CA PHE A 160 22.05 -1.69 -9.90
C PHE A 160 23.04 -2.83 -10.18
#